data_AF-A0A431K964-F1
#
_entry.id   AF-A0A431K964-F1
#
_cell.length_a   1.000
_cell.length_b   1.000
_cell.length_c   1.000
_cell.angle_alpha   90.00
_cell.angle_beta   90.00
_cell.angle_gamma   90.00
#
_symmetry.space_group_name_H-M   'P 1'
#
loop_
_entity.id
_entity.type
_entity.pdbx_description
1 polymer ?
#
loop_
_entity_poly.entity_id
_entity_poly.type
_entity_poly.pdbx_seq_one_letter_code
_entity_poly.pdbx_strand_id
1 'polypeptide(L)'
;MKAASASAPKAAKPAKVEKTKIKLVRDSFTMPAEDWVLIAQLKERALGFQHPAKKSELLRAGLQTLASLSLAELQARLTQLQPLKPGRPKSDKGDKSDKGDKADKK
;
A
#
# COMPACT_ATOMS: atom_id res chain seq x y z
N MET A 1 -64.44 13.82 -14.80
CA MET A 1 -64.15 13.90 -13.35
C MET A 1 -62.66 13.71 -13.15
N LYS A 2 -61.98 14.69 -12.54
CA LYS A 2 -60.53 14.69 -12.32
C LYS A 2 -60.27 14.41 -10.85
N ALA A 3 -59.58 13.32 -10.54
CA ALA A 3 -59.12 13.00 -9.19
C ALA A 3 -57.60 13.09 -9.13
N ALA A 4 -57.13 13.91 -8.20
CA ALA A 4 -55.73 14.06 -7.81
C ALA A 4 -55.24 12.80 -7.08
N SER A 5 -53.98 12.42 -7.30
CA SER A 5 -53.30 11.39 -6.50
C SER A 5 -52.06 11.99 -5.85
N ALA A 6 -51.93 11.65 -4.58
CA ALA A 6 -51.11 12.26 -3.55
C ALA A 6 -49.61 12.00 -3.71
N SER A 7 -48.82 13.00 -3.34
CA SER A 7 -47.36 12.95 -3.25
C SER A 7 -46.89 12.13 -2.05
N ALA A 8 -46.27 10.99 -2.32
CA ALA A 8 -45.58 10.17 -1.33
C ALA A 8 -44.25 10.83 -0.87
N PRO A 9 -43.87 10.71 0.42
CA PRO A 9 -42.66 11.33 0.95
C PRO A 9 -41.39 10.63 0.42
N LYS A 10 -40.45 11.44 -0.08
CA LYS A 10 -39.13 10.99 -0.54
C LYS A 10 -38.34 10.40 0.63
N ALA A 11 -38.01 9.12 0.51
CA ALA A 11 -37.03 8.45 1.36
C ALA A 11 -35.71 9.23 1.35
N ALA A 12 -35.25 9.61 2.53
CA ALA A 12 -33.94 10.23 2.73
C ALA A 12 -32.84 9.24 2.29
N LYS A 13 -32.05 9.66 1.31
CA LYS A 13 -30.87 8.91 0.85
C LYS A 13 -29.87 8.82 1.99
N PRO A 14 -29.27 7.65 2.25
CA PRO A 14 -28.27 7.51 3.31
C PRO A 14 -27.08 8.42 3.00
N ALA A 15 -26.65 9.18 4.02
CA ALA A 15 -25.49 10.06 3.96
C ALA A 15 -24.26 9.27 3.49
N LYS A 16 -23.67 9.74 2.39
CA LYS A 16 -22.46 9.16 1.81
C LYS A 16 -21.31 9.41 2.77
N VAL A 17 -20.96 8.40 3.55
CA VAL A 17 -19.73 8.39 4.35
C VAL A 17 -18.57 8.67 3.40
N GLU A 18 -17.95 9.85 3.54
CA GLU A 18 -16.78 10.23 2.78
C GLU A 18 -15.65 9.27 3.14
N LYS A 19 -15.43 8.28 2.26
CA LYS A 19 -14.27 7.40 2.33
C LYS A 19 -13.03 8.27 2.11
N THR A 20 -12.38 8.66 3.20
CA THR A 20 -11.07 9.31 3.18
C THR A 20 -10.10 8.40 2.42
N LYS A 21 -9.79 8.78 1.17
CA LYS A 21 -8.90 8.02 0.31
C LYS A 21 -7.50 8.05 0.90
N ILE A 22 -7.03 6.91 1.39
CA ILE A 22 -5.65 6.76 1.87
C ILE A 22 -4.72 6.93 0.66
N LYS A 23 -3.81 7.92 0.73
CA LYS A 23 -2.80 8.16 -0.30
C LYS A 23 -1.82 6.98 -0.32
N LEU A 24 -1.84 6.20 -1.40
CA LEU A 24 -0.95 5.06 -1.58
C LEU A 24 0.35 5.50 -2.26
N VAL A 25 1.48 5.32 -1.58
CA VAL A 25 2.82 5.54 -2.16
C VAL A 25 3.41 4.19 -2.53
N ARG A 26 3.84 4.03 -3.79
CA ARG A 26 4.56 2.83 -4.24
C ARG A 26 6.05 3.08 -4.09
N ASP A 27 6.69 2.32 -3.21
CA ASP A 27 8.14 2.29 -3.07
C ASP A 27 8.71 0.94 -3.54
N SER A 28 9.87 0.95 -4.20
CA SER A 28 10.54 -0.25 -4.72
C SER A 28 11.92 -0.35 -4.09
N PHE A 29 12.14 -1.39 -3.30
CA PHE A 29 13.38 -1.59 -2.54
C PHE A 29 14.39 -2.45 -3.28
N THR A 30 15.66 -2.07 -3.20
CA THR A 30 16.80 -2.95 -3.49
C THR A 30 17.24 -3.62 -2.19
N MET A 31 17.34 -4.94 -2.17
CA MET A 31 17.72 -5.74 -0.99
C MET A 31 18.54 -6.97 -1.43
N PRO A 32 19.38 -7.55 -0.55
CA PRO A 32 20.09 -8.81 -0.80
C PRO A 32 19.17 -9.96 -1.16
N ALA A 33 19.74 -10.99 -1.80
CA ALA A 33 19.02 -12.23 -2.08
C ALA A 33 18.52 -12.91 -0.79
N GLU A 34 19.30 -12.84 0.29
CA GLU A 34 18.96 -13.41 1.60
C GLU A 34 17.67 -12.80 2.17
N ASP A 35 17.51 -11.47 2.09
CA ASP A 35 16.31 -10.78 2.55
C ASP A 35 15.07 -11.17 1.71
N TRP A 36 15.24 -11.40 0.41
CA TRP A 36 14.16 -11.91 -0.44
C TRP A 36 13.69 -13.30 -0.02
N VAL A 37 14.63 -14.19 0.33
CA VAL A 37 14.32 -15.52 0.84
C VAL A 37 13.61 -15.42 2.19
N LEU A 38 14.05 -14.52 3.08
CA LEU A 38 13.40 -14.31 4.37
C LEU A 38 11.93 -13.86 4.21
N ILE A 39 11.66 -12.96 3.25
CA ILE A 39 10.28 -12.55 2.94
C ILE A 39 9.45 -13.74 2.45
N ALA A 40 9.99 -14.62 1.62
CA ALA A 40 9.29 -15.82 1.16
C ALA A 40 8.96 -16.76 2.33
N GLN A 41 9.93 -17.02 3.22
CA GLN A 41 9.72 -17.83 4.42
C GLN A 41 8.64 -17.25 5.34
N LEU A 42 8.62 -15.92 5.53
CA LEU A 42 7.60 -15.26 6.34
C LEU A 42 6.20 -15.41 5.73
N LYS A 43 6.09 -15.39 4.39
CA LYS A 43 4.81 -15.67 3.72
C LYS A 43 4.36 -17.11 3.94
N GLU A 44 5.27 -18.08 3.83
CA GLU A 44 4.96 -19.49 4.09
C GLU A 44 4.50 -19.72 5.53
N ARG A 45 5.18 -19.11 6.51
CA ARG A 45 4.71 -19.14 7.91
C ARG A 45 3.32 -18.56 8.06
N ALA A 46 3.01 -17.48 7.34
CA ALA A 46 1.68 -16.88 7.37
C ALA A 46 0.60 -17.79 6.79
N LEU A 47 0.93 -18.58 5.75
CA LEU A 47 0.03 -19.63 5.26
C LEU A 47 -0.26 -20.70 6.31
N GLY A 48 0.71 -20.99 7.21
CA GLY A 48 0.53 -21.92 8.32
C GLY A 48 -0.61 -21.55 9.27
N PHE A 49 -0.92 -20.26 9.42
CA PHE A 49 -2.09 -19.76 10.16
C PHE A 49 -3.19 -19.20 9.23
N GLN A 50 -3.28 -19.72 8.00
CA GLN A 50 -4.31 -19.40 7.01
C GLN A 50 -4.36 -17.93 6.56
N HIS A 51 -3.23 -17.21 6.66
CA HIS A 51 -3.13 -15.81 6.25
C HIS A 51 -2.19 -15.64 5.05
N PRO A 52 -2.69 -15.49 3.82
CA PRO A 52 -1.84 -15.27 2.64
C PRO A 52 -1.28 -13.84 2.59
N ALA A 53 -0.23 -13.60 3.36
CA ALA A 53 0.39 -12.28 3.52
C ALA A 53 1.02 -11.74 2.22
N LYS A 54 0.81 -10.45 1.95
CA LYS A 54 1.49 -9.73 0.86
C LYS A 54 2.86 -9.19 1.31
N LYS A 55 3.80 -8.99 0.37
CA LYS A 55 5.10 -8.38 0.68
C LYS A 55 4.94 -7.01 1.35
N SER A 56 4.05 -6.14 0.83
CA SER A 56 3.79 -4.82 1.42
C SER A 56 3.13 -4.87 2.81
N GLU A 57 2.49 -5.97 3.17
CA GLU A 57 1.91 -6.16 4.50
C GLU A 57 2.97 -6.57 5.51
N LEU A 58 3.81 -7.54 5.16
CA LEU A 58 4.96 -7.94 5.99
C LEU A 58 5.90 -6.76 6.27
N LEU A 59 6.18 -5.94 5.25
CA LEU A 59 7.00 -4.73 5.44
C LEU A 59 6.35 -3.74 6.40
N ARG A 60 5.03 -3.50 6.29
CA ARG A 60 4.32 -2.60 7.21
C ARG A 60 4.24 -3.16 8.63
N ALA A 61 4.10 -4.48 8.79
CA ALA A 61 4.15 -5.15 10.08
C ALA A 61 5.54 -5.04 10.71
N GLY A 62 6.60 -5.30 9.93
CA GLY A 62 7.99 -5.16 10.37
C GLY A 62 8.30 -3.74 10.83
N LEU A 63 7.84 -2.70 10.12
CA LEU A 63 8.02 -1.30 10.55
C LEU A 63 7.33 -1.01 11.89
N GLN A 64 6.12 -1.53 12.10
CA GLN A 64 5.41 -1.37 13.38
C GLN A 64 6.14 -2.09 14.52
N THR A 65 6.65 -3.30 14.27
CA THR A 65 7.48 -4.02 15.25
C THR A 65 8.75 -3.24 15.57
N LEU A 66 9.46 -2.72 14.56
CA LEU A 66 10.67 -1.91 14.77
C LEU A 66 10.38 -0.64 15.57
N ALA A 67 9.23 0.02 15.34
CA ALA A 67 8.79 1.19 16.09
C ALA A 67 8.44 0.88 17.56
N SER A 68 8.14 -0.37 17.88
CA SER A 68 7.85 -0.82 19.25
C SER A 68 9.08 -1.19 20.08
N LEU A 69 10.26 -1.30 19.45
CA LEU A 69 11.51 -1.66 20.13
C LEU A 69 12.05 -0.50 20.98
N SER A 70 12.83 -0.82 22.01
CA SER A 70 13.62 0.19 22.73
C SER A 70 14.75 0.74 21.86
N LEU A 71 15.31 1.90 22.23
CA LEU A 71 16.40 2.53 21.49
C LEU A 71 17.62 1.62 21.35
N ALA A 72 17.99 0.92 22.43
CA ALA A 72 19.15 0.02 22.45
C ALA A 72 18.93 -1.19 21.53
N GLU A 73 17.73 -1.79 21.54
CA GLU A 73 17.39 -2.90 20.66
C GLU A 73 17.37 -2.47 19.19
N LEU A 74 16.78 -1.31 18.89
CA LEU A 74 16.74 -0.77 17.54
C LEU A 74 18.17 -0.54 17.01
N GLN A 75 19.05 0.07 17.82
CA GLN A 75 20.44 0.27 17.47
C GLN A 75 21.17 -1.06 17.21
N ALA A 76 20.99 -2.05 18.08
CA ALA A 76 21.59 -3.37 17.91
C ALA A 76 21.11 -4.05 16.62
N ARG A 77 19.82 -3.93 16.27
CA ARG A 77 19.28 -4.49 15.01
C ARG A 77 19.84 -3.81 13.78
N LEU A 78 19.94 -2.47 13.78
CA LEU A 78 20.45 -1.72 12.62
C LEU A 78 21.94 -1.95 12.39
N THR A 79 22.74 -2.11 13.46
CA THR A 79 24.19 -2.34 13.35
C THR A 79 24.56 -3.74 12.82
N GLN A 80 23.66 -4.71 12.93
CA GLN A 80 23.85 -6.05 12.36
C GLN A 80 23.62 -6.09 10.84
N LEU A 81 22.88 -5.15 10.28
CA LEU A 81 22.57 -5.13 8.85
C LEU A 81 23.79 -4.69 8.04
N GLN A 82 24.07 -5.44 6.97
CA GLN A 82 25.13 -5.07 6.04
C GLN A 82 24.72 -3.83 5.23
N PRO A 83 25.58 -2.80 5.13
CA PRO A 83 25.26 -1.60 4.38
C PRO A 83 25.09 -1.92 2.88
N LEU A 84 23.94 -1.57 2.33
CA LEU A 84 23.67 -1.70 0.90
C LEU A 84 24.09 -0.41 0.20
N LYS A 85 24.69 -0.54 -0.99
CA LYS A 85 24.84 0.62 -1.88
C LYS A 85 23.43 1.08 -2.27
N PRO A 86 23.02 2.33 -1.97
CA PRO A 86 21.69 2.79 -2.27
C PRO A 86 21.46 2.79 -3.78
N GLY A 87 20.55 1.94 -4.24
CA GLY A 87 20.16 1.81 -5.65
C GLY A 87 19.15 2.84 -6.14
N ARG A 88 18.91 3.93 -5.38
CA ARG A 88 17.94 4.94 -5.80
C ARG A 88 18.47 5.68 -7.04
N PRO A 89 17.75 5.70 -8.18
CA PRO A 89 18.11 6.57 -9.28
C PRO A 89 18.06 8.02 -8.82
N LYS A 90 19.14 8.76 -9.06
CA LYS A 90 19.24 10.19 -8.80
C LYS A 90 18.51 10.90 -9.93
N SER A 91 17.21 11.16 -9.77
CA SER A 91 16.46 11.95 -10.75
C SER A 91 15.44 12.82 -10.05
N ASP A 92 15.88 14.01 -9.70
CA ASP A 92 15.05 15.20 -9.67
C ASP A 92 14.88 15.65 -11.14
N LYS A 93 13.70 15.43 -11.71
CA LYS A 93 13.16 16.21 -12.84
C LYS A 93 11.67 15.92 -12.98
N GLY A 94 10.88 16.97 -12.83
CA GLY A 94 9.45 16.93 -13.04
C GLY A 94 9.05 16.84 -14.52
N ASP A 95 7.75 16.62 -14.67
CA ASP A 95 6.87 17.06 -15.75
C ASP A 95 7.01 16.43 -17.17
N LYS A 96 5.83 15.96 -17.62
CA LYS A 96 5.32 15.74 -18.98
C LYS A 96 5.90 14.65 -19.90
N SER A 97 5.01 13.71 -20.24
CA SER A 97 4.37 13.60 -21.58
C SER A 97 3.38 12.42 -21.50
N ASP A 98 2.06 12.64 -21.57
CA ASP A 98 1.30 12.80 -22.82
C ASP A 98 1.75 11.82 -23.92
N LYS A 99 0.99 10.74 -24.12
CA LYS A 99 0.40 10.37 -25.43
C LYS A 99 -0.37 9.06 -25.31
N GLY A 100 -1.68 9.14 -25.47
CA GLY A 100 -2.55 7.97 -25.53
C GLY A 100 -3.97 8.32 -25.95
N ASP A 101 -4.13 9.33 -26.80
CA ASP A 101 -5.35 9.52 -27.56
C ASP A 101 -5.50 8.33 -28.52
N LYS A 102 -6.56 7.56 -28.36
CA LYS A 102 -6.96 6.55 -29.35
C LYS A 102 -8.45 6.69 -29.63
N ALA A 103 -8.78 7.78 -30.30
CA ALA A 103 -9.93 7.85 -31.18
C ALA A 103 -9.78 6.86 -32.37
N ASP A 104 -10.92 6.25 -32.71
CA ASP A 104 -11.32 5.71 -34.01
C ASP A 104 -10.36 4.86 -34.85
N LYS A 105 -10.66 3.55 -34.92
CA LYS A 105 -10.80 2.84 -36.21
C LYS A 105 -11.54 1.50 -36.06
N LYS A 106 -12.85 1.47 -36.32
CA LYS A 106 -13.55 0.65 -37.32
C LYS A 106 -15.04 0.53 -36.98
#